data_AF-A0A8S3ZM19-F1
#
_entry.id   AF-A0A8S3ZM19-F1
#
_cell.length_a   1.000
_cell.length_b   1.000
_cell.length_c   1.000
_cell.angle_alpha   90.00
_cell.angle_beta   90.00
_cell.angle_gamma   90.00
#
_symmetry.space_group_name_H-M   'P 1'
#
loop_
_entity.id
_entity.type
_entity.pdbx_description
1 polymer ?
#
loop_
_entity_poly.entity_id
_entity_poly.type
_entity_poly.pdbx_seq_one_letter_code
_entity_poly.pdbx_strand_id
1 'polypeptide(L)'
;MDCLKHLLFLAVCCCKLQTSHAKNVYVFNVDEPKACGSVANKITVAVNTSIHEIDARYLSVALGTSRATVDFLGSQKMINMAAALTPVELRLGGTPANFMTYVPAASSHQTPSSCDTDADNVGYSADEEFFSITASQWLHFTSFLKKVNWDLLFDVNNFKSTDNGTWDPTNLEQLLNDSSAHGVPIAHFQLGNGGYDVVDEICLHHYYIDGHGATADQFTSVTNLDNLKTMYEVVAQLTNATPRPRPVQLSETASSWAGGTTGLSDAYVAGFMWLDKLGLSAKLKATRIFRQSLVGAAYALVTSRFDPNPDYFLSLVFKTLVEGPVFDVTVETKNDKLRLYANCASNKRYSPGALVVYYLNVADTDAVLSLSQYSDADLDLYKLSPGDEDGLKSKYVKLNGNKLVLTGDQLPELTAKAHTGDVTVEAKTFGFIVVPLAGVEFCVNYFAKLDSRSQNK
;
A
#
# COMPACT_ATOMS: atom_id res chain seq x y z
N MET A 1 35.04 -2.11 3.48
CA MET A 1 34.40 -1.02 2.72
C MET A 1 33.72 -1.57 1.45
N ASP A 2 32.95 -2.65 1.54
CA ASP A 2 32.19 -3.24 0.42
C ASP A 2 30.72 -3.51 0.80
N CYS A 3 30.07 -2.53 1.44
CA CYS A 3 28.64 -2.58 1.77
C CYS A 3 27.98 -1.23 1.49
N LEU A 4 27.87 -0.84 0.22
CA LEU A 4 26.87 0.13 -0.22
C LEU A 4 26.31 -0.36 -1.56
N LYS A 5 25.16 -1.02 -1.49
CA LYS A 5 24.34 -1.36 -2.65
C LYS A 5 22.98 -0.74 -2.41
N HIS A 6 22.63 0.20 -3.29
CA HIS A 6 21.30 0.79 -3.48
C HIS A 6 20.93 1.99 -2.58
N LEU A 7 20.87 3.16 -3.22
CA LEU A 7 20.46 4.44 -2.65
C LEU A 7 19.18 4.90 -3.37
N LEU A 8 18.18 5.38 -2.65
CA LEU A 8 16.88 5.80 -3.20
C LEU A 8 16.56 7.25 -2.80
N PHE A 9 15.92 7.98 -3.71
CA PHE A 9 15.70 9.44 -3.61
C PHE A 9 14.27 9.79 -3.18
N LEU A 10 14.12 10.73 -2.23
CA LEU A 10 12.83 11.27 -1.79
C LEU A 10 12.52 12.62 -2.46
N ALA A 11 11.43 12.70 -3.24
CA ALA A 11 10.85 13.97 -3.70
C ALA A 11 9.51 14.23 -3.00
N VAL A 12 9.43 15.35 -2.26
CA VAL A 12 8.19 15.87 -1.67
C VAL A 12 7.68 17.00 -2.56
N CYS A 13 6.67 16.73 -3.40
CA CYS A 13 5.97 17.76 -4.16
C CYS A 13 4.76 18.28 -3.36
N CYS A 14 4.91 19.43 -2.69
CA CYS A 14 3.78 20.23 -2.21
C CYS A 14 3.32 21.20 -3.30
N CYS A 15 2.26 20.88 -4.02
CA CYS A 15 1.58 21.85 -4.89
C CYS A 15 0.57 22.66 -4.07
N LYS A 16 0.94 23.89 -3.68
CA LYS A 16 -0.03 24.93 -3.30
C LYS A 16 -0.37 25.75 -4.54
N LEU A 17 -1.63 25.71 -4.98
CA LEU A 17 -2.20 26.72 -5.88
C LEU A 17 -3.49 27.25 -5.26
N GLN A 18 -3.40 28.44 -4.69
CA GLN A 18 -4.55 29.30 -4.38
C GLN A 18 -4.62 30.40 -5.43
N THR A 19 -5.73 30.50 -6.14
CA THR A 19 -6.35 31.80 -6.47
C THR A 19 -7.86 31.63 -6.61
N SER A 20 -8.59 32.49 -5.92
CA SER A 20 -10.03 32.65 -5.92
C SER A 20 -10.54 33.16 -7.27
N HIS A 21 -11.76 32.80 -7.68
CA HIS A 21 -12.71 33.66 -8.41
C HIS A 21 -14.13 33.09 -8.25
N ALA A 22 -14.97 33.81 -7.50
CA ALA A 22 -16.41 33.58 -7.43
C ALA A 22 -17.10 34.57 -8.39
N LYS A 23 -17.87 34.05 -9.36
CA LYS A 23 -19.13 34.60 -9.89
C LYS A 23 -19.62 33.79 -11.09
N ASN A 24 -20.90 33.43 -11.04
CA ASN A 24 -21.76 32.82 -12.08
C ASN A 24 -21.81 31.28 -12.09
N VAL A 25 -22.67 30.71 -11.24
CA VAL A 25 -23.18 29.33 -11.39
C VAL A 25 -24.68 29.41 -11.67
N TYR A 26 -25.11 28.91 -12.82
CA TYR A 26 -26.51 28.62 -13.13
C TYR A 26 -26.82 27.18 -12.71
N VAL A 27 -27.83 26.99 -11.87
CA VAL A 27 -28.33 25.67 -11.49
C VAL A 27 -29.38 25.26 -12.53
N PHE A 28 -29.07 24.24 -13.32
CA PHE A 28 -30.06 23.55 -14.14
C PHE A 28 -30.55 22.34 -13.33
N ASN A 29 -31.85 22.31 -13.02
CA ASN A 29 -32.49 21.09 -12.53
C ASN A 29 -32.62 20.13 -13.71
N VAL A 30 -31.89 19.02 -13.64
CA VAL A 30 -32.06 17.88 -14.56
C VAL A 30 -32.96 16.90 -13.84
N ASP A 31 -34.14 16.63 -14.41
CA ASP A 31 -35.03 15.58 -13.91
C ASP A 31 -34.30 14.22 -13.96
N GLU A 32 -34.37 13.46 -12.87
CA GLU A 32 -33.79 12.11 -12.79
C GLU A 32 -34.36 11.22 -13.90
N PRO A 33 -33.51 10.56 -14.71
CA PRO A 33 -34.00 9.57 -15.65
C PRO A 33 -34.62 8.40 -14.89
N LYS A 34 -35.84 8.00 -15.28
CA LYS A 34 -36.45 6.73 -14.87
C LYS A 34 -35.46 5.59 -15.09
N ALA A 35 -35.31 4.73 -14.07
CA ALA A 35 -34.45 3.55 -14.08
C ALA A 35 -34.62 2.73 -15.37
N CYS A 36 -33.63 2.82 -16.27
CA CYS A 36 -33.44 1.79 -17.29
C CYS A 36 -32.89 0.55 -16.59
N GLY A 37 -33.41 -0.63 -16.94
CA GLY A 37 -32.88 -1.90 -16.45
C GLY A 37 -31.35 -1.95 -16.57
N SER A 38 -30.68 -2.55 -15.59
CA SER A 38 -29.23 -2.59 -15.50
C SER A 38 -28.64 -3.24 -16.75
N VAL A 39 -28.18 -2.43 -17.70
CA VAL A 39 -27.41 -2.91 -18.85
C VAL A 39 -26.08 -3.41 -18.30
N ALA A 40 -25.76 -4.68 -18.55
CA ALA A 40 -24.49 -5.24 -18.11
C ALA A 40 -23.31 -4.45 -18.71
N ASN A 41 -22.37 -4.06 -17.87
CA ASN A 41 -21.12 -3.46 -18.29
C ASN A 41 -20.25 -4.60 -18.82
N LYS A 42 -20.17 -4.72 -20.14
CA LYS A 42 -19.28 -5.66 -20.78
C LYS A 42 -17.84 -5.21 -20.60
N ILE A 43 -17.04 -6.08 -20.02
CA ILE A 43 -15.62 -5.85 -19.73
C ILE A 43 -14.76 -6.84 -20.48
N THR A 44 -13.65 -6.33 -21.01
CA THR A 44 -12.64 -7.12 -21.72
C THR A 44 -11.27 -6.79 -21.15
N VAL A 45 -10.45 -7.81 -20.89
CA VAL A 45 -9.08 -7.70 -20.41
C VAL A 45 -8.13 -8.00 -21.56
N ALA A 46 -7.18 -7.09 -21.83
CA ALA A 46 -6.20 -7.21 -22.90
C ALA A 46 -5.08 -8.22 -22.55
N VAL A 47 -5.43 -9.50 -22.45
CA VAL A 47 -4.53 -10.58 -21.98
C VAL A 47 -3.37 -10.92 -22.93
N ASN A 48 -3.38 -10.39 -24.14
CA ASN A 48 -2.32 -10.56 -25.14
C ASN A 48 -1.19 -9.51 -25.01
N THR A 49 -1.32 -8.55 -24.09
CA THR A 49 -0.32 -7.50 -23.85
C THR A 49 -0.21 -7.22 -22.36
N SER A 50 1.01 -7.13 -21.84
CA SER A 50 1.25 -6.68 -20.47
C SER A 50 1.74 -5.23 -20.44
N ILE A 51 1.21 -4.44 -19.50
CA ILE A 51 1.65 -3.06 -19.27
C ILE A 51 3.04 -3.04 -18.62
N HIS A 52 3.18 -3.80 -17.52
CA HIS A 52 4.43 -4.12 -16.83
C HIS A 52 4.20 -5.30 -15.86
N GLU A 53 5.25 -5.68 -15.12
CA GLU A 53 5.20 -6.71 -14.08
C GLU A 53 5.38 -6.06 -12.70
N ILE A 54 4.46 -6.34 -11.78
CA ILE A 54 4.65 -6.10 -10.35
C ILE A 54 5.13 -7.39 -9.68
N ASP A 55 6.00 -7.29 -8.68
CA ASP A 55 6.47 -8.46 -7.92
C ASP A 55 5.64 -8.69 -6.64
N ALA A 56 5.91 -9.80 -5.96
CA ALA A 56 5.21 -10.15 -4.74
C ALA A 56 5.37 -9.13 -3.59
N ARG A 57 6.36 -8.22 -3.62
CA ARG A 57 6.57 -7.13 -2.65
C ARG A 57 5.91 -5.81 -3.05
N TYR A 58 5.20 -5.77 -4.19
CA TYR A 58 4.51 -4.58 -4.69
C TYR A 58 3.70 -3.84 -3.63
N LEU A 59 2.83 -4.57 -2.91
CA LEU A 59 2.20 -4.04 -1.70
C LEU A 59 3.14 -4.26 -0.51
N SER A 60 3.67 -3.16 -0.01
CA SER A 60 4.59 -3.03 1.12
C SER A 60 4.04 -2.03 2.14
N VAL A 61 4.73 -1.83 3.26
CA VAL A 61 4.21 -1.01 4.38
C VAL A 61 5.26 -0.03 4.88
N ALA A 62 4.81 1.12 5.37
CA ALA A 62 5.66 2.11 6.01
C ALA A 62 5.41 2.17 7.52
N LEU A 63 6.44 2.55 8.26
CA LEU A 63 6.43 2.74 9.70
C LEU A 63 7.21 4.02 10.04
N GLY A 64 6.64 4.85 10.91
CA GLY A 64 7.37 6.01 11.43
C GLY A 64 8.60 5.57 12.24
N THR A 65 9.75 6.21 12.02
CA THR A 65 11.04 5.80 12.63
C THR A 65 10.99 5.70 14.14
N SER A 66 10.26 6.60 14.81
CA SER A 66 10.08 6.55 16.27
C SER A 66 9.48 5.23 16.77
N ARG A 67 8.65 4.57 15.94
CA ARG A 67 7.95 3.32 16.28
C ARG A 67 8.82 2.07 16.20
N ALA A 68 10.09 2.17 15.78
CA ALA A 68 11.03 1.06 15.89
C ALA A 68 11.33 0.67 17.36
N THR A 69 10.89 1.46 18.34
CA THR A 69 10.99 1.12 19.78
C THR A 69 9.80 0.31 20.32
N VAL A 70 8.78 0.06 19.50
CA VAL A 70 7.59 -0.72 19.87
C VAL A 70 7.92 -2.22 19.92
N ASP A 71 7.39 -2.92 20.91
CA ASP A 71 7.53 -4.37 21.07
C ASP A 71 6.59 -5.17 20.15
N PHE A 72 6.94 -5.27 18.87
CA PHE A 72 6.19 -6.11 17.92
C PHE A 72 6.38 -7.61 18.19
N LEU A 73 7.52 -8.03 18.77
CA LEU A 73 7.83 -9.44 19.06
C LEU A 73 7.00 -9.99 20.22
N GLY A 74 6.59 -9.14 21.16
CA GLY A 74 5.74 -9.51 22.29
C GLY A 74 4.31 -9.90 21.91
N SER A 75 3.88 -9.66 20.67
CA SER A 75 2.53 -9.94 20.20
C SER A 75 2.49 -11.02 19.12
N GLN A 76 2.05 -12.22 19.48
CA GLN A 76 1.87 -13.31 18.51
C GLN A 76 0.84 -12.95 17.43
N LYS A 77 -0.20 -12.19 17.80
CA LYS A 77 -1.20 -11.65 16.87
C LYS A 77 -0.55 -10.76 15.80
N MET A 78 0.34 -9.85 16.22
CA MET A 78 1.07 -8.99 15.29
C MET A 78 2.02 -9.77 14.39
N ILE A 79 2.72 -10.77 14.95
CA ILE A 79 3.59 -11.67 14.18
C ILE A 79 2.80 -12.42 13.11
N ASN A 80 1.66 -13.01 13.47
CA ASN A 80 0.80 -13.75 12.53
C ASN A 80 0.29 -12.84 11.41
N MET A 81 -0.13 -11.62 11.77
CA MET A 81 -0.59 -10.64 10.79
C MET A 81 0.51 -10.19 9.82
N ALA A 82 1.69 -9.86 10.34
CA ALA A 82 2.82 -9.47 9.49
C ALA A 82 3.29 -10.64 8.61
N ALA A 83 3.40 -11.85 9.16
CA ALA A 83 3.78 -13.03 8.41
C ALA A 83 2.81 -13.30 7.24
N ALA A 84 1.51 -13.09 7.43
CA ALA A 84 0.50 -13.32 6.38
C ALA A 84 0.56 -12.31 5.23
N LEU A 85 1.15 -11.13 5.43
CA LEU A 85 1.41 -10.17 4.35
C LEU A 85 2.71 -10.49 3.58
N THR A 86 3.48 -11.50 3.96
CA THR A 86 4.79 -11.80 3.34
C THR A 86 4.66 -12.21 1.85
N PRO A 87 5.57 -11.75 0.97
CA PRO A 87 6.77 -10.95 1.26
C PRO A 87 6.48 -9.45 1.31
N VAL A 88 7.06 -8.73 2.26
CA VAL A 88 6.90 -7.27 2.41
C VAL A 88 8.28 -6.65 2.58
N GLU A 89 8.43 -5.46 2.02
CA GLU A 89 9.47 -4.55 2.44
C GLU A 89 8.86 -3.50 3.37
N LEU A 90 9.44 -3.35 4.55
CA LEU A 90 9.01 -2.32 5.48
C LEU A 90 9.89 -1.09 5.31
N ARG A 91 9.27 0.05 5.02
CA ARG A 91 9.93 1.35 5.02
C ARG A 91 9.90 1.95 6.41
N LEU A 92 11.04 2.01 7.09
CA LEU A 92 11.19 2.74 8.34
C LEU A 92 11.65 4.16 8.04
N GLY A 93 10.78 5.15 8.24
CA GLY A 93 11.08 6.53 7.86
C GLY A 93 10.11 7.58 8.38
N GLY A 94 9.77 8.54 7.52
CA GLY A 94 8.87 9.66 7.80
C GLY A 94 9.62 10.82 8.47
N THR A 95 8.90 11.89 8.84
CA THR A 95 9.48 13.06 9.52
C THR A 95 10.42 12.69 10.69
N PRO A 96 10.09 11.72 11.58
CA PRO A 96 10.97 11.33 12.68
C PRO A 96 12.36 10.80 12.27
N ALA A 97 12.55 10.34 11.03
CA ALA A 97 13.85 9.83 10.57
C ALA A 97 14.96 10.88 10.72
N ASN A 98 14.65 12.16 10.48
CA ASN A 98 15.61 13.26 10.57
C ASN A 98 15.95 13.68 12.02
N PHE A 99 15.25 13.14 13.01
CA PHE A 99 15.44 13.47 14.43
C PHE A 99 15.99 12.29 15.25
N MET A 100 16.15 11.12 14.61
CA MET A 100 16.69 9.91 15.24
C MET A 100 18.21 10.00 15.41
N THR A 101 18.72 9.63 16.59
CA THR A 101 20.13 9.33 16.83
C THR A 101 20.28 7.87 17.24
N TYR A 102 21.14 7.11 16.57
CA TYR A 102 21.46 5.74 16.99
C TYR A 102 22.46 5.77 18.17
N VAL A 103 22.22 4.96 19.20
CA VAL A 103 23.09 4.85 20.38
C VAL A 103 23.70 3.45 20.45
N PRO A 104 25.01 3.29 20.16
CA PRO A 104 25.71 2.00 20.22
C PRO A 104 25.70 1.36 21.61
N ALA A 105 25.79 0.03 21.68
CA ALA A 105 25.87 -0.71 22.94
C ALA A 105 27.08 -0.30 23.82
N ALA A 106 28.22 0.04 23.20
CA ALA A 106 29.41 0.49 23.92
C ALA A 106 29.22 1.82 24.68
N SER A 107 28.23 2.62 24.28
CA SER A 107 27.88 3.89 24.91
C SER A 107 26.73 3.79 25.93
N SER A 108 26.04 2.66 26.02
CA SER A 108 24.94 2.48 26.97
C SER A 108 25.45 2.02 28.34
N HIS A 109 25.66 2.97 29.26
CA HIS A 109 25.75 2.67 30.72
C HIS A 109 24.37 2.48 31.37
N GLN A 110 23.30 2.47 30.58
CA GLN A 110 21.91 2.40 31.03
C GLN A 110 21.37 0.98 30.91
N THR A 111 20.52 0.59 31.87
CA THR A 111 19.65 -0.59 31.79
C THR A 111 18.93 -0.63 30.44
N PRO A 112 18.70 -1.82 29.83
CA PRO A 112 17.98 -1.92 28.56
C PRO A 112 16.68 -1.13 28.64
N SER A 113 16.54 -0.08 27.82
CA SER A 113 15.27 0.64 27.72
C SER A 113 14.23 -0.36 27.18
N SER A 114 13.23 -0.69 27.99
CA SER A 114 12.16 -1.59 27.59
C SER A 114 11.48 -1.07 26.33
N CYS A 115 11.20 -1.97 25.38
CA CYS A 115 10.36 -1.62 24.23
C CYS A 115 8.94 -1.30 24.70
N ASP A 116 8.25 -0.39 24.02
CA ASP A 116 6.90 0.01 24.41
C ASP A 116 5.87 -1.00 23.91
N THR A 117 4.96 -1.42 24.78
CA THR A 117 3.90 -2.38 24.44
C THR A 117 2.68 -1.72 23.79
N ASP A 118 2.55 -0.40 23.90
CA ASP A 118 1.48 0.37 23.27
C ASP A 118 2.08 1.40 22.31
N ALA A 119 1.78 1.27 21.02
CA ALA A 119 2.35 2.15 20.01
C ALA A 119 1.84 3.60 20.11
N ASP A 120 0.78 3.89 20.88
CA ASP A 120 0.33 5.26 21.13
C ASP A 120 1.18 5.98 22.18
N ASN A 121 1.85 5.22 23.07
CA ASN A 121 2.83 5.79 24.01
C ASN A 121 4.09 6.29 23.28
N VAL A 122 4.39 5.70 22.13
CA VAL A 122 5.41 6.20 21.20
C VAL A 122 4.78 7.31 20.37
N GLY A 123 4.64 8.47 21.02
CA GLY A 123 3.97 9.63 20.45
C GLY A 123 4.52 10.04 19.08
N TYR A 124 3.62 10.55 18.24
CA TYR A 124 4.01 11.50 17.21
C TYR A 124 4.10 12.85 17.93
N SER A 125 5.27 13.21 18.49
CA SER A 125 5.40 14.58 19.01
C SER A 125 5.32 15.51 17.80
N ALA A 126 4.36 16.43 17.83
CA ALA A 126 4.30 17.50 16.85
C ALA A 126 5.54 18.42 16.95
N ASP A 127 6.30 18.27 18.04
CA ASP A 127 7.42 19.11 18.43
C ASP A 127 8.76 18.69 17.80
N GLU A 128 8.77 17.75 16.84
CA GLU A 128 9.98 17.43 16.06
C GLU A 128 11.20 17.18 16.97
N GLU A 129 10.98 16.46 18.07
CA GLU A 129 12.00 16.32 19.11
C GLU A 129 13.03 15.25 18.74
N PHE A 130 14.30 15.58 19.00
CA PHE A 130 15.38 14.60 18.88
C PHE A 130 15.17 13.43 19.84
N PHE A 131 15.19 12.22 19.31
CA PHE A 131 15.08 10.99 20.09
C PHE A 131 16.21 10.03 19.75
N SER A 132 16.39 9.03 20.59
CA SER A 132 17.42 8.01 20.42
C SER A 132 16.82 6.63 20.25
N ILE A 133 17.43 5.81 19.39
CA ILE A 133 17.19 4.36 19.32
C ILE A 133 18.48 3.69 19.78
N THR A 134 18.38 2.90 20.85
CA THR A 134 19.52 2.11 21.34
C THR A 134 19.79 0.90 20.46
N ALA A 135 21.02 0.39 20.49
CA ALA A 135 21.38 -0.88 19.85
C ALA A 135 20.39 -2.01 20.21
N SER A 136 19.98 -2.11 21.49
CA SER A 136 19.01 -3.12 21.93
C SER A 136 17.65 -2.97 21.26
N GLN A 137 17.12 -1.74 21.15
CA GLN A 137 15.82 -1.49 20.49
C GLN A 137 15.91 -1.77 18.98
N TRP A 138 16.99 -1.32 18.33
CA TRP A 138 17.24 -1.59 16.93
C TRP A 138 17.31 -3.08 16.60
N LEU A 139 18.06 -3.85 17.39
CA LEU A 139 18.19 -5.29 17.24
C LEU A 139 16.88 -6.03 17.55
N HIS A 140 16.09 -5.55 18.51
CA HIS A 140 14.76 -6.10 18.81
C HIS A 140 13.80 -5.92 17.65
N PHE A 141 13.73 -4.71 17.09
CA PHE A 141 12.91 -4.39 15.93
C PHE A 141 13.33 -5.17 14.67
N THR A 142 14.62 -5.22 14.37
CA THR A 142 15.11 -5.96 13.21
C THR A 142 14.97 -7.47 13.37
N SER A 143 14.97 -7.98 14.61
CA SER A 143 14.59 -9.37 14.91
C SER A 143 13.12 -9.66 14.62
N PHE A 144 12.21 -8.70 14.81
CA PHE A 144 10.83 -8.82 14.33
C PHE A 144 10.79 -8.98 12.81
N LEU A 145 11.45 -8.10 12.05
CA LEU A 145 11.48 -8.16 10.58
C LEU A 145 12.04 -9.50 10.08
N LYS A 146 13.12 -9.98 10.70
CA LYS A 146 13.69 -11.29 10.42
C LYS A 146 12.71 -12.42 10.72
N LYS A 147 11.97 -12.36 11.85
CA LYS A 147 10.99 -13.37 12.26
C LYS A 147 9.84 -13.49 11.26
N VAL A 148 9.40 -12.39 10.66
CA VAL A 148 8.31 -12.36 9.68
C VAL A 148 8.79 -12.38 8.22
N ASN A 149 10.10 -12.53 7.99
CA ASN A 149 10.74 -12.54 6.67
C ASN A 149 10.42 -11.28 5.84
N TRP A 150 10.60 -10.11 6.46
CA TRP A 150 10.45 -8.82 5.81
C TRP A 150 11.79 -8.16 5.57
N ASP A 151 11.90 -7.51 4.40
CA ASP A 151 13.03 -6.67 4.05
C ASP A 151 12.88 -5.27 4.69
N LEU A 152 13.99 -4.55 4.83
CA LEU A 152 13.99 -3.19 5.38
C LEU A 152 14.46 -2.17 4.33
N LEU A 153 13.63 -1.15 4.10
CA LEU A 153 13.99 0.13 3.48
C LEU A 153 14.18 1.16 4.60
N PHE A 154 15.40 1.66 4.79
CA PHE A 154 15.72 2.56 5.90
C PHE A 154 15.93 4.00 5.44
N ASP A 155 15.16 4.93 6.00
CA ASP A 155 15.27 6.38 5.76
C ASP A 155 16.34 6.99 6.67
N VAL A 156 17.36 7.57 6.07
CA VAL A 156 18.55 8.06 6.77
C VAL A 156 18.32 9.47 7.33
N ASN A 157 18.84 9.73 8.53
CA ASN A 157 18.81 11.06 9.12
C ASN A 157 19.66 12.06 8.30
N ASN A 158 19.00 12.99 7.62
CA ASN A 158 19.67 14.01 6.79
C ASN A 158 20.07 15.28 7.57
N PHE A 159 19.66 15.43 8.83
CA PHE A 159 19.92 16.64 9.64
C PHE A 159 21.22 16.57 10.45
N LYS A 160 21.89 15.41 10.47
CA LYS A 160 23.24 15.30 11.03
C LYS A 160 24.23 16.02 10.12
N SER A 161 24.88 17.05 10.64
CA SER A 161 25.88 17.83 9.91
C SER A 161 27.15 17.98 10.74
N THR A 162 28.28 18.01 10.06
CA THR A 162 29.57 18.35 10.65
C THR A 162 29.68 19.86 10.83
N ASP A 163 30.68 20.32 11.59
CA ASP A 163 30.93 21.75 11.83
C ASP A 163 31.13 22.57 10.53
N ASN A 164 31.48 21.93 9.42
CA ASN A 164 31.66 22.59 8.12
C ASN A 164 30.37 22.64 7.26
N GLY A 165 29.24 22.16 7.78
CA GLY A 165 27.93 22.17 7.11
C GLY A 165 27.70 21.02 6.11
N THR A 166 28.61 20.05 6.02
CA THR A 166 28.38 18.81 5.24
C THR A 166 27.64 17.77 6.06
N TRP A 167 26.90 16.87 5.40
CA TRP A 167 26.21 15.75 6.06
C TRP A 167 27.21 14.85 6.81
N ASP A 168 26.92 14.52 8.06
CA ASP A 168 27.76 13.69 8.93
C ASP A 168 27.29 12.22 8.91
N PRO A 169 28.02 11.31 8.26
CA PRO A 169 27.65 9.90 8.19
C PRO A 169 28.01 9.11 9.46
N THR A 170 28.75 9.67 10.41
CA THR A 170 29.36 8.92 11.53
C THR A 170 28.33 8.12 12.33
N ASN A 171 27.15 8.71 12.59
CA ASN A 171 26.09 8.01 13.33
C ASN A 171 25.45 6.88 12.52
N LEU A 172 25.30 7.06 11.20
CA LEU A 172 24.83 6.00 10.30
C LEU A 172 25.86 4.88 10.24
N GLU A 173 27.15 5.19 10.10
CA GLU A 173 28.23 4.20 10.06
C GLU A 173 28.22 3.31 11.32
N GLN A 174 27.97 3.89 12.49
CA GLN A 174 27.81 3.12 13.73
C GLN A 174 26.64 2.13 13.66
N LEU A 175 25.47 2.57 13.20
CA LEU A 175 24.30 1.71 13.02
C LEU A 175 24.56 0.61 12.00
N LEU A 176 25.21 0.92 10.88
CA LEU A 176 25.52 -0.03 9.81
C LEU A 176 26.55 -1.08 10.27
N ASN A 177 27.58 -0.66 11.01
CA ASN A 177 28.57 -1.57 11.57
C ASN A 177 27.92 -2.54 12.58
N ASP A 178 27.06 -2.03 13.47
CA ASP A 178 26.35 -2.87 14.43
C ASP A 178 25.35 -3.82 13.74
N SER A 179 24.61 -3.32 12.75
CA SER A 179 23.69 -4.11 11.92
C SER A 179 24.42 -5.23 11.19
N SER A 180 25.58 -4.93 10.59
CA SER A 180 26.42 -5.91 9.91
C SER A 180 26.98 -6.96 10.88
N ALA A 181 27.40 -6.54 12.07
CA ALA A 181 27.91 -7.46 13.10
C ALA A 181 26.85 -8.44 13.61
N HIS A 182 25.57 -8.04 13.57
CA HIS A 182 24.43 -8.86 14.00
C HIS A 182 23.65 -9.51 12.84
N GLY A 183 24.13 -9.37 11.60
CA GLY A 183 23.50 -9.97 10.42
C GLY A 183 22.10 -9.43 10.14
N VAL A 184 21.87 -8.14 10.39
CA VAL A 184 20.64 -7.42 10.04
C VAL A 184 20.71 -7.05 8.55
N PRO A 185 19.88 -7.63 7.67
CA PRO A 185 19.83 -7.23 6.28
C PRO A 185 19.03 -5.93 6.15
N ILE A 186 19.68 -4.87 5.66
CA ILE A 186 19.02 -3.66 5.20
C ILE A 186 19.03 -3.73 3.67
N ALA A 187 17.85 -3.87 3.06
CA ALA A 187 17.75 -4.12 1.63
C ALA A 187 18.00 -2.85 0.82
N HIS A 188 17.53 -1.70 1.31
CA HIS A 188 17.61 -0.43 0.61
C HIS A 188 17.69 0.75 1.60
N PHE A 189 18.24 1.87 1.13
CA PHE A 189 18.32 3.12 1.90
C PHE A 189 17.62 4.26 1.18
N GLN A 190 16.98 5.17 1.92
CA GLN A 190 16.54 6.47 1.40
C GLN A 190 17.45 7.56 1.95
N LEU A 191 17.86 8.48 1.08
CA LEU A 191 18.64 9.66 1.44
C LEU A 191 18.02 10.88 0.75
N GLY A 192 18.10 12.05 1.41
CA GLY A 192 17.48 13.29 0.95
C GLY A 192 17.93 13.78 -0.43
N ASN A 193 17.42 14.94 -0.83
CA ASN A 193 17.51 15.49 -2.18
C ASN A 193 18.96 15.62 -2.74
N GLY A 194 19.18 15.34 -4.03
CA GLY A 194 20.42 15.67 -4.76
C GLY A 194 21.15 14.52 -5.48
N GLY A 195 20.63 13.29 -5.44
CA GLY A 195 21.35 12.07 -5.85
C GLY A 195 20.95 11.41 -7.18
N TYR A 196 20.34 12.11 -8.15
CA TYR A 196 19.74 11.50 -9.35
C TYR A 196 20.66 10.49 -10.08
N ASP A 197 21.96 10.76 -10.19
CA ASP A 197 22.92 9.89 -10.88
C ASP A 197 23.25 8.59 -10.14
N VAL A 198 23.00 8.52 -8.83
CA VAL A 198 23.38 7.41 -7.96
C VAL A 198 22.20 6.64 -7.39
N VAL A 199 20.96 7.03 -7.71
CA VAL A 199 19.75 6.35 -7.22
C VAL A 199 19.16 5.33 -8.18
N ASP A 200 18.59 4.26 -7.62
CA ASP A 200 17.96 3.19 -8.40
C ASP A 200 16.52 3.51 -8.80
N GLU A 201 15.74 4.10 -7.89
CA GLU A 201 14.33 4.46 -8.08
C GLU A 201 14.00 5.81 -7.41
N ILE A 202 12.94 6.44 -7.92
CA ILE A 202 12.37 7.68 -7.37
C ILE A 202 11.25 7.33 -6.39
N CYS A 203 11.37 7.86 -5.17
CA CYS A 203 10.39 7.67 -4.12
C CYS A 203 9.48 8.90 -4.01
N LEU A 204 8.19 8.67 -4.17
CA LEU A 204 7.16 9.70 -4.03
C LEU A 204 6.31 9.43 -2.80
N HIS A 205 5.78 10.51 -2.23
CA HIS A 205 4.74 10.45 -1.21
C HIS A 205 3.42 10.93 -1.80
N HIS A 206 2.31 10.26 -1.48
CA HIS A 206 0.99 10.68 -1.96
C HIS A 206 -0.11 10.46 -0.91
N TYR A 207 -0.90 11.50 -0.69
CA TYR A 207 -2.12 11.46 0.12
C TYR A 207 -3.22 12.19 -0.66
N TYR A 208 -4.46 11.69 -0.59
CA TYR A 208 -5.54 12.21 -1.41
C TYR A 208 -6.11 13.53 -0.87
N ILE A 209 -6.35 13.59 0.44
CA ILE A 209 -7.10 14.69 1.07
C ILE A 209 -6.59 15.02 2.49
N ASP A 210 -6.95 16.19 2.99
CA ASP A 210 -6.57 16.62 4.33
C ASP A 210 -7.25 15.76 5.39
N GLY A 211 -6.49 15.33 6.40
CA GLY A 211 -7.05 14.63 7.56
C GLY A 211 -8.11 15.47 8.29
N HIS A 212 -7.93 16.79 8.29
CA HIS A 212 -8.79 17.74 8.99
C HIS A 212 -10.09 18.01 8.21
N GLY A 213 -11.22 17.57 8.76
CA GLY A 213 -12.54 17.91 8.22
C GLY A 213 -12.94 17.15 6.95
N ALA A 214 -12.24 16.06 6.59
CA ALA A 214 -12.64 15.22 5.47
C ALA A 214 -13.99 14.54 5.71
N THR A 215 -14.76 14.35 4.63
CA THR A 215 -16.07 13.69 4.65
C THR A 215 -16.02 12.32 3.96
N ALA A 216 -16.97 11.43 4.27
CA ALA A 216 -17.05 10.11 3.65
C ALA A 216 -17.21 10.18 2.12
N ASP A 217 -17.92 11.19 1.60
CA ASP A 217 -18.09 11.37 0.16
C ASP A 217 -16.76 11.65 -0.56
N GLN A 218 -15.85 12.37 0.09
CA GLN A 218 -14.52 12.62 -0.47
C GLN A 218 -13.69 11.34 -0.61
N PHE A 219 -13.93 10.31 0.21
CA PHE A 219 -13.25 9.01 0.11
C PHE A 219 -13.73 8.18 -1.10
N THR A 220 -14.90 8.49 -1.66
CA THR A 220 -15.46 7.82 -2.85
C THR A 220 -15.56 8.74 -4.08
N SER A 221 -15.04 9.97 -3.97
CA SER A 221 -15.03 10.95 -5.05
C SER A 221 -14.07 10.54 -6.16
N VAL A 222 -14.60 10.34 -7.36
CA VAL A 222 -13.79 10.04 -8.57
C VAL A 222 -12.73 11.11 -8.81
N THR A 223 -13.07 12.39 -8.61
CA THR A 223 -12.12 13.50 -8.72
C THR A 223 -10.92 13.33 -7.79
N ASN A 224 -11.16 12.91 -6.54
CA ASN A 224 -10.06 12.68 -5.61
C ASN A 224 -9.23 11.46 -6.03
N LEU A 225 -9.89 10.36 -6.42
CA LEU A 225 -9.20 9.16 -6.89
C LEU A 225 -8.29 9.44 -8.10
N ASP A 226 -8.75 10.28 -9.02
CA ASP A 226 -8.01 10.65 -10.23
C ASP A 226 -6.79 11.56 -9.98
N ASN A 227 -6.69 12.23 -8.81
CA ASN A 227 -5.53 13.06 -8.48
C ASN A 227 -4.21 12.27 -8.48
N LEU A 228 -4.25 10.99 -8.12
CA LEU A 228 -3.08 10.12 -8.16
C LEU A 228 -2.54 9.95 -9.59
N LYS A 229 -3.43 9.83 -10.58
CA LYS A 229 -3.05 9.73 -11.99
C LYS A 229 -2.28 10.96 -12.43
N THR A 230 -2.77 12.15 -12.08
CA THR A 230 -2.12 13.43 -12.40
C THR A 230 -0.68 13.49 -11.85
N MET A 231 -0.45 13.04 -10.62
CA MET A 231 0.90 12.98 -10.05
C MET A 231 1.82 12.07 -10.89
N TYR A 232 1.37 10.86 -11.20
CA TYR A 232 2.18 9.93 -12.00
C TYR A 232 2.45 10.44 -13.41
N GLU A 233 1.48 11.10 -14.06
CA GLU A 233 1.68 11.69 -15.38
C GLU A 233 2.74 12.79 -15.36
N VAL A 234 2.70 13.68 -14.36
CA VAL A 234 3.72 14.71 -14.16
C VAL A 234 5.08 14.07 -13.91
N VAL A 235 5.17 13.09 -13.01
CA VAL A 235 6.44 12.44 -12.70
C VAL A 235 6.97 11.68 -13.92
N ALA A 236 6.12 10.98 -14.67
CA ALA A 236 6.52 10.30 -15.89
C ALA A 236 7.07 11.28 -16.95
N GLN A 237 6.48 12.46 -17.09
CA GLN A 237 7.01 13.50 -17.97
C GLN A 237 8.40 13.98 -17.50
N LEU A 238 8.54 14.24 -16.20
CA LEU A 238 9.82 14.67 -15.62
C LEU A 238 10.90 13.60 -15.77
N THR A 239 10.59 12.34 -15.47
CA THR A 239 11.56 11.23 -15.60
C THR A 239 11.92 10.96 -17.05
N ASN A 240 10.97 11.00 -17.98
CA ASN A 240 11.25 10.81 -19.41
C ASN A 240 12.05 11.95 -20.03
N ALA A 241 12.02 13.16 -19.45
CA ALA A 241 12.85 14.28 -19.87
C ALA A 241 14.32 14.16 -19.42
N THR A 242 14.63 13.18 -18.55
CA THR A 242 16.00 12.96 -18.07
C THR A 242 16.75 11.91 -18.90
N PRO A 243 18.10 11.96 -18.98
CA PRO A 243 18.88 11.01 -19.77
C PRO A 243 18.77 9.54 -19.32
N ARG A 244 18.36 9.29 -18.07
CA ARG A 244 18.24 7.95 -17.47
C ARG A 244 16.92 7.82 -16.69
N PRO A 245 15.78 7.68 -17.38
CA PRO A 245 14.48 7.56 -16.70
C PRO A 245 14.52 6.47 -15.62
N ARG A 246 14.18 6.84 -14.38
CA ARG A 246 14.19 5.93 -13.23
C ARG A 246 12.79 5.38 -12.97
N PRO A 247 12.68 4.11 -12.53
CA PRO A 247 11.43 3.60 -12.00
C PRO A 247 10.94 4.44 -10.81
N VAL A 248 9.64 4.38 -10.54
CA VAL A 248 8.96 5.18 -9.52
C VAL A 248 8.24 4.25 -8.55
N GLN A 249 8.33 4.56 -7.27
CA GLN A 249 7.57 3.92 -6.20
C GLN A 249 6.87 4.94 -5.30
N LEU A 250 5.78 4.54 -4.65
CA LEU A 250 5.20 5.31 -3.55
C LEU A 250 5.79 4.81 -2.23
N SER A 251 6.85 5.44 -1.72
CA SER A 251 7.51 5.02 -0.48
C SER A 251 6.77 5.40 0.81
N GLU A 252 5.74 6.23 0.70
CA GLU A 252 4.84 6.57 1.81
C GLU A 252 3.50 7.04 1.23
N THR A 253 2.40 6.36 1.57
CA THR A 253 1.11 6.71 0.99
C THR A 253 -0.08 6.22 1.82
N ALA A 254 -1.13 7.02 1.93
CA ALA A 254 -2.35 6.68 2.66
C ALA A 254 -3.59 7.38 2.07
N SER A 255 -4.73 7.31 2.75
CA SER A 255 -5.93 8.08 2.43
C SER A 255 -5.69 9.58 2.59
N SER A 256 -5.47 10.03 3.83
CA SER A 256 -5.35 11.44 4.19
C SER A 256 -4.05 11.74 4.93
N TRP A 257 -3.47 12.93 4.73
CA TRP A 257 -2.29 13.36 5.50
C TRP A 257 -2.67 13.78 6.93
N ALA A 258 -1.70 14.24 7.72
CA ALA A 258 -1.88 14.63 9.12
C ALA A 258 -2.43 13.50 10.04
N GLY A 259 -1.97 12.27 9.80
CA GLY A 259 -2.37 11.11 10.60
C GLY A 259 -3.67 10.44 10.16
N GLY A 260 -4.30 10.92 9.08
CA GLY A 260 -5.56 10.38 8.59
C GLY A 260 -6.78 11.06 9.23
N THR A 261 -7.97 10.61 8.82
CA THR A 261 -9.24 11.08 9.37
C THR A 261 -9.88 9.99 10.21
N THR A 262 -9.91 10.16 11.53
CA THR A 262 -10.56 9.22 12.46
C THR A 262 -12.02 8.97 12.08
N GLY A 263 -12.42 7.71 12.04
CA GLY A 263 -13.77 7.30 11.62
C GLY A 263 -13.89 7.06 10.11
N LEU A 264 -12.91 7.44 9.30
CA LEU A 264 -12.90 7.25 7.84
C LEU A 264 -11.66 6.49 7.35
N SER A 265 -10.45 6.90 7.76
CA SER A 265 -9.18 6.28 7.34
C SER A 265 -8.91 4.92 7.96
N ASP A 266 -9.57 4.65 9.08
CA ASP A 266 -9.60 3.40 9.85
C ASP A 266 -10.95 2.68 9.65
N ALA A 267 -11.70 3.00 8.59
CA ALA A 267 -13.01 2.42 8.31
C ALA A 267 -13.07 1.80 6.91
N TYR A 268 -14.15 1.06 6.63
CA TYR A 268 -14.38 0.41 5.34
C TYR A 268 -14.23 1.36 4.14
N VAL A 269 -14.68 2.62 4.26
CA VAL A 269 -14.60 3.62 3.19
C VAL A 269 -13.16 3.93 2.75
N ALA A 270 -12.14 3.74 3.61
CA ALA A 270 -10.73 3.88 3.23
C ALA A 270 -10.32 2.90 2.11
N GLY A 271 -10.98 1.73 2.05
CA GLY A 271 -10.67 0.69 1.09
C GLY A 271 -10.86 1.11 -0.37
N PHE A 272 -11.73 2.11 -0.64
CA PHE A 272 -11.86 2.67 -1.99
C PHE A 272 -10.58 3.35 -2.45
N MET A 273 -10.07 4.27 -1.64
CA MET A 273 -8.81 4.95 -1.93
C MET A 273 -7.64 3.97 -1.95
N TRP A 274 -7.66 2.95 -1.08
CA TRP A 274 -6.57 2.00 -1.00
C TRP A 274 -6.51 1.04 -2.20
N LEU A 275 -7.62 0.36 -2.53
CA LEU A 275 -7.65 -0.56 -3.67
C LEU A 275 -7.49 0.18 -4.99
N ASP A 276 -8.06 1.38 -5.12
CA ASP A 276 -7.87 2.20 -6.32
C ASP A 276 -6.40 2.59 -6.50
N LYS A 277 -5.73 3.00 -5.41
CA LYS A 277 -4.31 3.32 -5.43
C LYS A 277 -3.47 2.14 -5.89
N LEU A 278 -3.74 0.93 -5.36
CA LEU A 278 -3.02 -0.27 -5.75
C LEU A 278 -3.22 -0.58 -7.24
N GLY A 279 -4.44 -0.45 -7.76
CA GLY A 279 -4.74 -0.69 -9.17
C GLY A 279 -4.18 0.36 -10.12
N LEU A 280 -4.44 1.63 -9.83
CA LEU A 280 -4.00 2.74 -10.65
C LEU A 280 -2.48 2.87 -10.67
N SER A 281 -1.81 2.66 -9.54
CA SER A 281 -0.34 2.68 -9.48
C SER A 281 0.27 1.52 -10.27
N ALA A 282 -0.34 0.33 -10.25
CA ALA A 282 0.10 -0.79 -11.07
C ALA A 282 -0.05 -0.43 -12.56
N LYS A 283 -1.21 0.07 -12.97
CA LYS A 283 -1.44 0.54 -14.35
C LYS A 283 -0.44 1.63 -14.78
N LEU A 284 -0.01 2.48 -13.86
CA LEU A 284 0.93 3.58 -14.09
C LEU A 284 2.39 3.18 -13.79
N LYS A 285 2.69 1.88 -13.77
CA LYS A 285 4.04 1.30 -13.73
C LYS A 285 4.83 1.63 -12.45
N ALA A 286 4.14 1.86 -11.34
CA ALA A 286 4.80 1.92 -10.05
C ALA A 286 5.40 0.54 -9.71
N THR A 287 6.61 0.54 -9.17
CA THR A 287 7.34 -0.69 -8.80
C THR A 287 6.89 -1.23 -7.45
N ARG A 288 6.67 -0.35 -6.47
CA ARG A 288 6.28 -0.66 -5.09
C ARG A 288 5.41 0.43 -4.47
N ILE A 289 4.56 0.04 -3.52
CA ILE A 289 3.62 0.90 -2.79
C ILE A 289 3.74 0.61 -1.30
N PHE A 290 4.14 1.60 -0.51
CA PHE A 290 4.35 1.48 0.92
C PHE A 290 3.21 2.17 1.67
N ARG A 291 2.30 1.34 2.22
CA ARG A 291 1.16 1.80 3.00
C ARG A 291 1.62 2.48 4.28
N GLN A 292 1.43 3.80 4.36
CA GLN A 292 1.50 4.53 5.61
C GLN A 292 0.16 4.31 6.36
N SER A 293 0.14 3.64 7.51
CA SER A 293 1.24 2.97 8.20
C SER A 293 0.86 1.53 8.55
N LEU A 294 1.84 0.70 8.91
CA LEU A 294 1.59 -0.57 9.56
C LEU A 294 0.84 -0.37 10.89
N VAL A 295 1.38 0.49 11.75
CA VAL A 295 0.83 0.86 13.06
C VAL A 295 0.95 2.37 13.26
N GLY A 296 -0.08 2.96 13.86
CA GLY A 296 -0.08 4.34 14.34
C GLY A 296 -0.80 5.33 13.44
N ALA A 297 -1.57 6.22 14.08
CA ALA A 297 -2.51 7.15 13.45
C ALA A 297 -3.75 6.46 12.83
N ALA A 298 -4.73 7.26 12.40
CA ALA A 298 -6.02 6.76 11.94
C ALA A 298 -5.97 6.03 10.59
N TYR A 299 -4.91 6.16 9.80
CA TYR A 299 -4.76 5.41 8.53
C TYR A 299 -4.09 4.04 8.69
N ALA A 300 -3.73 3.64 9.91
CA ALA A 300 -2.93 2.46 10.14
C ALA A 300 -3.66 1.19 9.70
N LEU A 301 -2.93 0.23 9.13
CA LEU A 301 -3.48 -1.10 8.87
C LEU A 301 -3.89 -1.79 10.18
N VAL A 302 -3.12 -1.54 11.24
CA VAL A 302 -3.32 -2.14 12.54
C VAL A 302 -3.29 -1.06 13.62
N THR A 303 -4.20 -1.14 14.59
CA THR A 303 -4.23 -0.23 15.75
C THR A 303 -2.99 -0.38 16.64
N SER A 304 -2.82 0.53 17.60
CA SER A 304 -1.76 0.50 18.60
C SER A 304 -1.77 -0.75 19.50
N ARG A 305 -2.94 -1.39 19.64
CA ARG A 305 -3.15 -2.67 20.36
C ARG A 305 -3.13 -3.88 19.43
N PHE A 306 -2.59 -3.68 18.24
CA PHE A 306 -2.47 -4.65 17.18
C PHE A 306 -3.81 -5.19 16.63
N ASP A 307 -4.94 -4.49 16.77
CA ASP A 307 -6.20 -4.92 16.12
C ASP A 307 -6.23 -4.50 14.65
N PRO A 308 -6.64 -5.38 13.71
CA PRO A 308 -6.65 -5.03 12.29
C PRO A 308 -7.81 -4.11 11.94
N ASN A 309 -7.53 -3.04 11.20
CA ASN A 309 -8.52 -2.20 10.54
C ASN A 309 -8.98 -2.83 9.21
N PRO A 310 -10.10 -2.38 8.60
CA PRO A 310 -10.61 -2.92 7.33
C PRO A 310 -9.56 -3.02 6.21
N ASP A 311 -8.69 -2.02 6.09
CA ASP A 311 -7.64 -1.99 5.07
C ASP A 311 -6.56 -3.06 5.26
N TYR A 312 -6.36 -3.59 6.47
CA TYR A 312 -5.49 -4.75 6.67
C TYR A 312 -6.04 -5.98 5.95
N PHE A 313 -7.33 -6.26 6.11
CA PHE A 313 -7.97 -7.39 5.44
C PHE A 313 -8.02 -7.21 3.92
N LEU A 314 -8.30 -5.99 3.44
CA LEU A 314 -8.19 -5.68 2.01
C LEU A 314 -6.77 -5.95 1.48
N SER A 315 -5.73 -5.53 2.22
CA SER A 315 -4.33 -5.77 1.87
C SER A 315 -4.00 -7.27 1.85
N LEU A 316 -4.54 -8.03 2.81
CA LEU A 316 -4.36 -9.48 2.87
C LEU A 316 -5.02 -10.20 1.69
N VAL A 317 -6.25 -9.80 1.31
CA VAL A 317 -6.92 -10.34 0.11
C VAL A 317 -6.11 -10.00 -1.14
N PHE A 318 -5.67 -8.74 -1.29
CA PHE A 318 -4.82 -8.34 -2.42
C PHE A 318 -3.56 -9.19 -2.49
N LYS A 319 -2.85 -9.37 -1.37
CA LYS A 319 -1.62 -10.19 -1.29
C LYS A 319 -1.85 -11.67 -1.59
N THR A 320 -3.04 -12.18 -1.30
CA THR A 320 -3.40 -13.57 -1.55
C THR A 320 -3.72 -13.81 -3.02
N LEU A 321 -4.23 -12.79 -3.72
CA LEU A 321 -4.83 -12.97 -5.05
C LEU A 321 -4.01 -12.33 -6.17
N VAL A 322 -3.32 -11.22 -5.96
CA VAL A 322 -2.81 -10.36 -7.02
C VAL A 322 -1.29 -10.45 -7.13
N GLU A 323 -0.80 -10.79 -8.33
CA GLU A 323 0.62 -10.74 -8.68
C GLU A 323 0.78 -10.26 -10.14
N GLY A 324 1.98 -9.88 -10.58
CA GLY A 324 2.18 -9.45 -11.97
C GLY A 324 1.94 -10.59 -12.97
N PRO A 325 2.02 -10.36 -14.29
CA PRO A 325 1.77 -9.18 -15.12
C PRO A 325 0.51 -8.36 -14.82
N VAL A 326 0.53 -7.07 -15.21
CA VAL A 326 -0.60 -6.13 -15.19
C VAL A 326 -1.21 -6.00 -16.58
N PHE A 327 -2.53 -5.99 -16.68
CA PHE A 327 -3.29 -5.93 -17.93
C PHE A 327 -4.21 -4.70 -18.00
N ASP A 328 -4.44 -4.21 -19.21
CA ASP A 328 -5.47 -3.21 -19.47
C ASP A 328 -6.87 -3.84 -19.43
N VAL A 329 -7.82 -3.12 -18.83
CA VAL A 329 -9.24 -3.48 -18.82
C VAL A 329 -10.02 -2.40 -19.58
N THR A 330 -10.85 -2.84 -20.51
CA THR A 330 -11.75 -1.98 -21.29
C THR A 330 -13.19 -2.26 -20.90
N VAL A 331 -13.97 -1.20 -20.68
CA VAL A 331 -15.43 -1.28 -20.46
C VAL A 331 -16.10 -0.69 -21.68
N GLU A 332 -17.04 -1.42 -22.30
CA GLU A 332 -17.71 -0.97 -23.54
C GLU A 332 -18.44 0.38 -23.36
N THR A 333 -19.13 0.55 -22.23
CA THR A 333 -19.82 1.80 -21.88
C THR A 333 -19.03 2.53 -20.81
N LYS A 334 -18.63 3.77 -21.10
CA LYS A 334 -17.88 4.59 -20.15
C LYS A 334 -18.67 4.79 -18.86
N ASN A 335 -18.08 4.40 -17.73
CA ASN A 335 -18.62 4.59 -16.39
C ASN A 335 -17.50 4.93 -15.41
N ASP A 336 -17.27 6.22 -15.15
CA ASP A 336 -16.15 6.67 -14.31
C ASP A 336 -16.33 6.30 -12.83
N LYS A 337 -17.55 5.90 -12.42
CA LYS A 337 -17.85 5.41 -11.08
C LYS A 337 -17.58 3.91 -10.89
N LEU A 338 -17.23 3.20 -11.96
CA LEU A 338 -16.86 1.80 -11.94
C LEU A 338 -15.42 1.66 -12.40
N ARG A 339 -14.53 1.32 -11.47
CA ARG A 339 -13.08 1.29 -11.70
C ARG A 339 -12.61 -0.14 -11.65
N LEU A 340 -11.83 -0.55 -12.64
CA LEU A 340 -11.48 -1.95 -12.88
C LEU A 340 -9.99 -2.06 -13.22
N TYR A 341 -9.38 -3.11 -12.70
CA TYR A 341 -7.97 -3.43 -12.88
C TYR A 341 -7.79 -4.94 -13.00
N ALA A 342 -6.74 -5.39 -13.66
CA ALA A 342 -6.51 -6.81 -13.88
C ALA A 342 -5.03 -7.19 -13.83
N ASN A 343 -4.80 -8.37 -13.28
CA ASN A 343 -3.49 -8.93 -13.01
C ASN A 343 -3.54 -10.45 -13.14
N CYS A 344 -2.39 -11.10 -13.14
CA CYS A 344 -2.37 -12.54 -12.91
C CYS A 344 -2.81 -12.86 -11.48
N ALA A 345 -3.53 -13.97 -11.33
CA ALA A 345 -3.84 -14.48 -10.01
C ALA A 345 -2.61 -15.20 -9.43
N SER A 346 -2.34 -15.03 -8.14
CA SER A 346 -1.17 -15.61 -7.48
C SER A 346 -1.15 -17.14 -7.57
N ASN A 347 0.01 -17.70 -7.93
CA ASN A 347 0.22 -19.15 -8.05
C ASN A 347 0.24 -19.89 -6.71
N LYS A 348 0.21 -19.17 -5.59
CA LYS A 348 0.04 -19.75 -4.25
C LYS A 348 -1.34 -20.37 -4.04
N ARG A 349 -2.34 -19.90 -4.78
CA ARG A 349 -3.75 -20.33 -4.63
C ARG A 349 -4.38 -20.84 -5.92
N TYR A 350 -3.92 -20.36 -7.07
CA TYR A 350 -4.45 -20.76 -8.38
C TYR A 350 -3.37 -21.37 -9.26
N SER A 351 -3.80 -22.07 -10.30
CA SER A 351 -2.87 -22.58 -11.30
C SER A 351 -2.26 -21.42 -12.11
N PRO A 352 -0.98 -21.53 -12.56
CA PRO A 352 -0.43 -20.58 -13.50
C PRO A 352 -1.35 -20.40 -14.72
N GLY A 353 -1.58 -19.15 -15.13
CA GLY A 353 -2.55 -18.82 -16.19
C GLY A 353 -3.87 -18.23 -15.69
N ALA A 354 -4.15 -18.33 -14.38
CA ALA A 354 -5.33 -17.70 -13.78
C ALA A 354 -5.25 -16.17 -13.82
N LEU A 355 -6.41 -15.52 -13.98
CA LEU A 355 -6.56 -14.07 -14.06
C LEU A 355 -7.36 -13.57 -12.85
N VAL A 356 -6.97 -12.43 -12.27
CA VAL A 356 -7.77 -11.72 -11.28
C VAL A 356 -8.15 -10.33 -11.81
N VAL A 357 -9.44 -10.03 -11.76
CA VAL A 357 -10.00 -8.69 -12.01
C VAL A 357 -10.48 -8.15 -10.67
N TYR A 358 -10.13 -6.91 -10.33
CA TYR A 358 -10.64 -6.26 -9.13
C TYR A 358 -11.34 -4.96 -9.49
N TYR A 359 -12.42 -4.70 -8.76
CA TYR A 359 -13.38 -3.65 -9.09
C TYR A 359 -13.64 -2.76 -7.88
N LEU A 360 -14.03 -1.52 -8.18
CA LEU A 360 -14.60 -0.58 -7.25
C LEU A 360 -15.87 0.02 -7.86
N ASN A 361 -17.01 -0.18 -7.22
CA ASN A 361 -18.23 0.54 -7.53
C ASN A 361 -18.39 1.69 -6.53
N VAL A 362 -18.02 2.92 -6.94
CA VAL A 362 -18.20 4.12 -6.12
C VAL A 362 -19.56 4.79 -6.33
N ALA A 363 -20.45 4.21 -7.15
CA ALA A 363 -21.80 4.72 -7.33
C ALA A 363 -22.72 4.34 -6.17
N ASP A 364 -23.85 5.05 -6.08
CA ASP A 364 -24.95 4.77 -5.16
C ASP A 364 -25.94 3.74 -5.74
N THR A 365 -25.60 3.13 -6.87
CA THR A 365 -26.40 2.13 -7.58
C THR A 365 -25.56 0.91 -7.90
N ASP A 366 -26.21 -0.25 -7.91
CA ASP A 366 -25.58 -1.49 -8.34
C ASP A 366 -25.18 -1.43 -9.82
N ALA A 367 -24.12 -2.16 -10.16
CA ALA A 367 -23.73 -2.41 -11.53
C ALA A 367 -23.63 -3.91 -11.78
N VAL A 368 -23.72 -4.32 -13.04
CA VAL A 368 -23.50 -5.70 -13.46
C VAL A 368 -22.25 -5.71 -14.34
N LEU A 369 -21.33 -6.64 -14.07
CA LEU A 369 -20.12 -6.88 -14.85
C LEU A 369 -20.28 -8.16 -15.66
N SER A 370 -19.98 -8.10 -16.95
CA SER A 370 -19.96 -9.26 -17.82
C SER A 370 -18.56 -9.43 -18.42
N LEU A 371 -17.81 -10.46 -18.02
CA LEU A 371 -16.49 -10.77 -18.55
C LEU A 371 -16.67 -11.44 -19.92
N SER A 372 -16.79 -10.64 -20.98
CA SER A 372 -17.25 -11.10 -22.30
C SER A 372 -16.39 -12.22 -22.90
N GLN A 373 -15.08 -12.18 -22.65
CA GLN A 373 -14.13 -13.20 -23.12
C GLN A 373 -14.09 -14.48 -22.26
N TYR A 374 -14.81 -14.49 -21.13
CA TYR A 374 -14.88 -15.60 -20.16
C TYR A 374 -16.32 -15.86 -19.71
N SER A 375 -17.31 -15.66 -20.59
CA SER A 375 -18.73 -15.70 -20.24
C SER A 375 -19.19 -17.04 -19.65
N ASP A 376 -18.57 -18.14 -20.08
CA ASP A 376 -18.88 -19.51 -19.66
C ASP A 376 -17.90 -20.05 -18.61
N ALA A 377 -17.00 -19.21 -18.10
CA ALA A 377 -16.00 -19.64 -17.13
C ALA A 377 -16.60 -19.71 -15.71
N ASP A 378 -16.08 -20.65 -14.91
CA ASP A 378 -16.25 -20.63 -13.47
C ASP A 378 -15.45 -19.46 -12.88
N LEU A 379 -16.06 -18.74 -11.95
CA LEU A 379 -15.50 -17.57 -11.28
C LEU A 379 -15.42 -17.81 -9.78
N ASP A 380 -14.36 -17.30 -9.17
CA ASP A 380 -14.22 -17.22 -7.72
C ASP A 380 -14.33 -15.77 -7.26
N LEU A 381 -15.39 -15.46 -6.51
CA LEU A 381 -15.66 -14.11 -6.03
C LEU A 381 -15.08 -13.88 -4.63
N TYR A 382 -14.50 -12.70 -4.43
CA TYR A 382 -14.03 -12.16 -3.15
C TYR A 382 -14.60 -10.76 -2.99
N LYS A 383 -15.90 -10.69 -2.67
CA LYS A 383 -16.61 -9.43 -2.47
C LYS A 383 -16.35 -8.90 -1.06
N LEU A 384 -15.87 -7.67 -0.97
CA LEU A 384 -15.72 -6.94 0.29
C LEU A 384 -16.90 -5.98 0.47
N SER A 385 -17.48 -5.97 1.68
CA SER A 385 -18.61 -5.11 2.02
C SER A 385 -18.51 -4.62 3.47
N PRO A 386 -19.25 -3.56 3.86
CA PRO A 386 -19.33 -3.13 5.25
C PRO A 386 -19.62 -4.26 6.24
N GLY A 387 -18.97 -4.22 7.40
CA GLY A 387 -19.07 -5.27 8.41
C GLY A 387 -20.35 -5.25 9.24
N ASP A 388 -21.03 -4.12 9.31
CA ASP A 388 -22.21 -3.87 10.16
C ASP A 388 -23.00 -2.64 9.68
N GLU A 389 -23.95 -2.21 10.51
CA GLU A 389 -24.93 -1.15 10.23
C GLU A 389 -24.32 0.25 10.09
N ASP A 390 -23.07 0.46 10.52
CA ASP A 390 -22.34 1.72 10.30
C ASP A 390 -21.98 1.97 8.83
N GLY A 391 -22.24 0.98 7.96
CA GLY A 391 -22.06 1.10 6.52
C GLY A 391 -20.63 1.49 6.16
N LEU A 392 -20.46 2.57 5.39
CA LEU A 392 -19.14 3.03 4.95
C LEU A 392 -18.19 3.37 6.11
N LYS A 393 -18.72 3.75 7.28
CA LYS A 393 -17.92 4.09 8.46
C LYS A 393 -17.60 2.89 9.35
N SER A 394 -18.05 1.69 8.97
CA SER A 394 -17.81 0.45 9.72
C SER A 394 -16.31 0.22 9.95
N LYS A 395 -15.96 -0.15 11.18
CA LYS A 395 -14.61 -0.65 11.55
C LYS A 395 -14.37 -2.09 11.16
N TYR A 396 -15.36 -2.73 10.56
CA TYR A 396 -15.31 -4.12 10.16
C TYR A 396 -15.58 -4.26 8.67
N VAL A 397 -15.08 -5.34 8.09
CA VAL A 397 -15.32 -5.70 6.69
C VAL A 397 -15.76 -7.14 6.62
N LYS A 398 -16.68 -7.43 5.70
CA LYS A 398 -17.09 -8.78 5.35
C LYS A 398 -16.41 -9.22 4.06
N LEU A 399 -16.02 -10.49 4.00
CA LEU A 399 -15.70 -11.19 2.76
C LEU A 399 -16.85 -12.15 2.43
N ASN A 400 -17.49 -11.96 1.28
CA ASN A 400 -18.59 -12.80 0.81
C ASN A 400 -19.71 -12.97 1.86
N GLY A 401 -19.97 -11.92 2.65
CA GLY A 401 -20.98 -11.91 3.73
C GLY A 401 -20.47 -12.27 5.13
N ASN A 402 -19.26 -12.85 5.24
CA ASN A 402 -18.69 -13.26 6.53
C ASN A 402 -17.77 -12.17 7.09
N LYS A 403 -18.03 -11.73 8.33
CA LYS A 403 -17.22 -10.67 8.98
C LYS A 403 -15.80 -11.20 9.22
N LEU A 404 -14.80 -10.48 8.72
CA LEU A 404 -13.39 -10.80 8.94
C LEU A 404 -12.95 -10.25 10.30
N VAL A 405 -12.62 -11.17 11.22
CA VAL A 405 -12.09 -10.88 12.56
C VAL A 405 -11.06 -11.94 12.92
N LEU A 406 -10.15 -11.60 13.82
CA LEU A 406 -9.21 -12.56 14.37
C LEU A 406 -9.91 -13.48 15.37
N THR A 407 -9.50 -14.75 15.41
CA THR A 407 -9.88 -15.69 16.46
C THR A 407 -8.67 -15.90 17.37
N GLY A 408 -8.62 -15.17 18.48
CA GLY A 408 -7.40 -15.07 19.28
C GLY A 408 -6.30 -14.34 18.50
N ASP A 409 -5.22 -15.04 18.19
CA ASP A 409 -4.11 -14.55 17.37
C ASP A 409 -4.18 -15.02 15.90
N GLN A 410 -5.18 -15.83 15.53
CA GLN A 410 -5.29 -16.43 14.21
C GLN A 410 -6.11 -15.57 13.23
N LEU A 411 -5.66 -15.52 11.98
CA LEU A 411 -6.34 -14.85 10.88
C LEU A 411 -7.57 -15.65 10.41
N PRO A 412 -8.63 -14.97 9.94
CA PRO A 412 -9.75 -15.67 9.32
C PRO A 412 -9.34 -16.26 7.98
N GLU A 413 -9.99 -17.36 7.58
CA GLU A 413 -9.82 -17.90 6.23
C GLU A 413 -10.43 -16.95 5.18
N LEU A 414 -9.73 -16.80 4.06
CA LEU A 414 -10.21 -16.03 2.92
C LEU A 414 -10.87 -16.98 1.91
N THR A 415 -12.16 -17.25 2.09
CA THR A 415 -12.89 -18.23 1.28
C THR A 415 -13.56 -17.59 0.05
N ALA A 416 -13.28 -18.16 -1.12
CA ALA A 416 -13.95 -17.78 -2.37
C ALA A 416 -15.44 -18.14 -2.34
N LYS A 417 -16.25 -17.40 -3.10
CA LYS A 417 -17.60 -17.81 -3.46
C LYS A 417 -17.63 -18.14 -4.94
N ALA A 418 -17.84 -19.42 -5.27
CA ALA A 418 -18.00 -19.88 -6.65
C ALA A 418 -19.21 -19.19 -7.31
N HIS A 419 -19.06 -18.83 -8.58
CA HIS A 419 -20.05 -18.11 -9.38
C HIS A 419 -19.88 -18.42 -10.86
N THR A 420 -20.94 -18.22 -11.66
CA THR A 420 -20.91 -18.35 -13.13
C THR A 420 -21.73 -17.24 -13.76
N GLY A 421 -21.29 -16.76 -14.93
CA GLY A 421 -21.98 -15.70 -15.67
C GLY A 421 -21.77 -14.30 -15.08
N ASP A 422 -22.71 -13.41 -15.34
CA ASP A 422 -22.63 -12.00 -14.97
C ASP A 422 -22.53 -11.80 -13.44
N VAL A 423 -21.69 -10.85 -13.02
CA VAL A 423 -21.41 -10.54 -11.61
C VAL A 423 -22.06 -9.22 -11.23
N THR A 424 -23.03 -9.26 -10.32
CA THR A 424 -23.56 -8.05 -9.69
C THR A 424 -22.55 -7.48 -8.70
N VAL A 425 -22.21 -6.21 -8.86
CA VAL A 425 -21.35 -5.44 -7.96
C VAL A 425 -22.16 -4.33 -7.33
N GLU A 426 -22.50 -4.50 -6.05
CA GLU A 426 -23.44 -3.61 -5.38
C GLU A 426 -22.87 -2.19 -5.18
N ALA A 427 -23.77 -1.23 -5.01
CA ALA A 427 -23.44 0.15 -4.70
C ALA A 427 -22.45 0.23 -3.53
N LYS A 428 -21.44 1.09 -3.67
CA LYS A 428 -20.39 1.30 -2.66
C LYS A 428 -19.78 -0.02 -2.16
N THR A 429 -19.42 -0.90 -3.09
CA THR A 429 -18.61 -2.10 -2.81
C THR A 429 -17.36 -2.18 -3.67
N PHE A 430 -16.43 -3.00 -3.24
CA PHE A 430 -15.24 -3.37 -4.00
C PHE A 430 -14.91 -4.84 -3.77
N GLY A 431 -14.14 -5.44 -4.67
CA GLY A 431 -13.83 -6.86 -4.56
C GLY A 431 -12.98 -7.38 -5.71
N PHE A 432 -12.82 -8.70 -5.73
CA PHE A 432 -12.02 -9.42 -6.69
C PHE A 432 -12.84 -10.54 -7.34
N ILE A 433 -12.60 -10.77 -8.62
CA ILE A 433 -13.18 -11.80 -9.47
C ILE A 433 -12.00 -12.56 -10.05
N VAL A 434 -11.80 -13.80 -9.64
CA VAL A 434 -10.78 -14.67 -10.22
C VAL A 434 -11.43 -15.54 -11.30
N VAL A 435 -10.76 -15.67 -12.44
CA VAL A 435 -11.05 -16.64 -13.49
C VAL A 435 -9.96 -17.73 -13.40
N PRO A 436 -10.20 -18.84 -12.68
CA PRO A 436 -9.15 -19.80 -12.34
C PRO A 436 -8.52 -20.48 -13.56
N LEU A 437 -9.33 -20.74 -14.60
CA LEU A 437 -8.92 -21.42 -15.83
C LEU A 437 -8.83 -20.44 -17.03
N ALA A 438 -8.38 -19.20 -16.79
CA ALA A 438 -8.29 -18.19 -17.84
C ALA A 438 -7.25 -18.51 -18.94
N GLY A 439 -6.23 -19.31 -18.64
CA GLY A 439 -5.23 -19.75 -19.62
C GLY A 439 -4.33 -18.63 -20.16
N VAL A 440 -4.10 -17.57 -19.38
CA VAL A 440 -3.32 -16.39 -19.82
C VAL A 440 -1.83 -16.72 -19.90
N GLU A 441 -1.28 -16.74 -21.11
CA GLU A 441 0.11 -17.14 -21.38
C GLU A 441 1.15 -16.29 -20.61
N PHE A 442 0.92 -14.97 -20.52
CA PHE A 442 1.77 -14.06 -19.75
C PHE A 442 1.88 -14.48 -18.27
N CYS A 443 0.79 -14.97 -17.68
CA CYS A 443 0.78 -15.45 -16.30
C CYS A 443 1.53 -16.78 -16.15
N VAL A 444 1.36 -17.71 -17.10
CA VAL A 444 2.12 -18.97 -17.12
C VAL A 444 3.63 -18.70 -17.19
N ASN A 445 4.03 -17.85 -18.14
CA ASN A 445 5.44 -17.52 -18.37
C ASN A 445 6.06 -16.77 -17.18
N TYR A 446 5.29 -15.89 -16.53
CA TYR A 446 5.76 -15.16 -15.35
C TYR A 446 6.14 -16.11 -14.20
N PHE A 447 5.25 -17.03 -13.82
CA PHE A 447 5.51 -17.95 -12.72
C PHE A 447 6.62 -18.96 -13.06
N ALA A 448 6.69 -19.43 -14.32
CA ALA A 448 7.82 -20.26 -14.77
C ALA A 448 9.18 -19.55 -14.62
N LYS A 449 9.25 -18.25 -14.91
CA LYS A 449 10.46 -17.44 -14.69
C LYS A 449 10.79 -17.33 -13.21
N LEU A 450 9.82 -17.11 -12.33
CA LEU A 450 10.04 -17.03 -10.88
C LEU A 450 10.59 -18.34 -10.30
N ASP A 451 10.01 -19.47 -10.69
CA ASP A 451 10.46 -20.80 -10.26
C ASP A 451 11.89 -21.11 -10.73
N SER A 452 12.25 -20.69 -11.94
CA SER A 452 13.63 -20.84 -12.43
C SER A 452 14.64 -19.99 -11.65
N ARG A 453 14.23 -18.84 -11.09
CA ARG A 453 15.10 -17.96 -10.29
C ARG A 453 15.27 -18.46 -8.86
N SER A 454 14.24 -19.10 -8.28
CA SER A 454 14.32 -19.68 -6.94
C SER A 454 15.21 -20.92 -6.89
N GLN A 455 15.28 -21.71 -7.97
CA GLN A 455 16.19 -22.86 -8.06
C GLN A 455 17.68 -22.49 -8.22
N ASN A 456 17.98 -21.25 -8.61
CA ASN A 456 19.34 -20.76 -8.87
C ASN A 456 19.90 -19.87 -7.74
N LYS A 457 19.16 -19.69 -6.65
CA LYS A 457 19.58 -19.00 -5.42
C LYS A 457 19.75 -20.00 -4.30
#